data_AF-A0A4Q2KN49-F1
#
_entry.id   AF-A0A4Q2KN49-F1
#
_cell.length_a   1.000
_cell.length_b   1.000
_cell.length_c   1.000
_cell.angle_alpha   90.00
_cell.angle_beta   90.00
_cell.angle_gamma   90.00
#
_symmetry.space_group_name_H-M   'P 1'
#
loop_
_entity.id
_entity.type
_entity.pdbx_description
1 polymer ?
#
loop_
_entity_poly.entity_id
_entity_poly.type
_entity_poly.pdbx_seq_one_letter_code
_entity_poly.pdbx_strand_id
1 'polypeptide(L)'
;MSAASASFQKSLVVAGAILFLLGLLQGAAVQSFANPRMALSAHLTAVQSGLALMIVGVIWPAVGLNATLLKVACWAVILGMYGLWLGLTLSAATGASDALPIAGAGYKADWLSEASVSAIVLVSSGLMTLGWLLFVVGLIRRRSDGVTTERF
;
A
#
# COMPACT_ATOMS: atom_id res chain seq x y z
N MET A 1 6.01 25.72 -1.13
CA MET A 1 5.45 24.36 -1.32
C MET A 1 4.52 24.42 -2.52
N SER A 2 4.69 23.58 -3.56
CA SER A 2 3.82 23.63 -4.74
C SER A 2 2.41 23.12 -4.41
N ALA A 3 1.36 23.75 -4.95
CA ALA A 3 -0.04 23.34 -4.75
C ALA A 3 -0.29 21.86 -5.09
N ALA A 4 0.47 21.30 -6.05
CA ALA A 4 0.43 19.88 -6.40
C ALA A 4 0.88 18.97 -5.24
N SER A 5 1.88 19.39 -4.45
CA SER A 5 2.38 18.61 -3.30
C SER A 5 1.35 18.53 -2.16
N ALA A 6 0.58 19.61 -1.95
CA ALA A 6 -0.48 19.64 -0.94
C ALA A 6 -1.67 18.74 -1.34
N SER A 7 -1.99 18.67 -2.64
CA SER A 7 -2.96 17.73 -3.18
C SER A 7 -2.56 16.27 -2.92
N PHE A 8 -1.31 15.90 -3.20
CA PHE A 8 -0.84 14.52 -2.98
C PHE A 8 -0.82 14.13 -1.49
N GLN A 9 -0.40 15.04 -0.61
CA GLN A 9 -0.49 14.85 0.84
C GLN A 9 -1.93 14.50 1.27
N LYS A 10 -2.90 15.30 0.85
CA LYS A 10 -4.31 15.05 1.19
C LYS A 10 -4.80 13.72 0.63
N SER A 11 -4.46 13.41 -0.63
CA SER A 11 -4.82 12.13 -1.25
C SER A 11 -4.26 10.93 -0.49
N LEU A 12 -3.00 10.97 -0.07
CA LEU A 12 -2.36 9.90 0.72
C LEU A 12 -3.05 9.70 2.08
N VAL A 13 -3.32 10.79 2.81
CA VAL A 13 -3.99 10.70 4.12
C VAL A 13 -5.42 10.17 3.97
N VAL A 14 -6.19 10.67 3.01
CA VAL A 14 -7.57 10.23 2.78
C VAL A 14 -7.61 8.78 2.31
N ALA A 15 -6.76 8.39 1.35
CA ALA A 15 -6.65 7.00 0.90
C ALA A 15 -6.25 6.08 2.06
N GLY A 16 -5.30 6.49 2.89
CA GLY A 16 -4.91 5.73 4.07
C GLY A 16 -6.05 5.55 5.08
N ALA A 17 -6.81 6.61 5.36
CA ALA A 17 -7.96 6.56 6.26
C ALA A 17 -9.09 5.65 5.71
N ILE A 18 -9.36 5.73 4.40
CA ILE A 18 -10.34 4.87 3.73
C ILE A 18 -9.89 3.40 3.82
N LEU A 19 -8.64 3.09 3.47
CA LEU A 19 -8.14 1.72 3.51
C LEU A 19 -8.12 1.15 4.94
N PHE A 20 -7.77 1.98 5.93
CA PHE A 20 -7.85 1.63 7.34
C PHE A 20 -9.29 1.28 7.76
N LEU A 21 -10.27 2.11 7.38
CA LEU A 21 -11.69 1.84 7.65
C LEU A 21 -12.17 0.56 6.97
N LEU A 22 -11.81 0.33 5.71
CA LEU A 22 -12.12 -0.92 5.00
C LEU A 22 -11.51 -2.13 5.72
N GLY A 23 -10.29 -1.99 6.24
CA GLY A 23 -9.66 -2.99 7.09
C GLY A 23 -10.49 -3.32 8.33
N LEU A 24 -10.99 -2.31 9.06
CA LEU A 24 -11.84 -2.52 10.24
C LEU A 24 -13.15 -3.25 9.89
N LEU A 25 -13.82 -2.84 8.82
CA LEU A 25 -15.04 -3.47 8.33
C LEU A 25 -14.78 -4.93 7.94
N GLN A 26 -13.68 -5.20 7.23
CA GLN A 26 -13.29 -6.54 6.86
C GLN A 26 -12.93 -7.40 8.07
N GLY A 27 -12.33 -6.80 9.11
CA GLY A 27 -12.02 -7.43 10.39
C GLY A 27 -13.26 -8.04 11.06
N ALA A 28 -14.40 -7.36 10.98
CA ALA A 28 -15.68 -7.85 11.49
C ALA A 28 -16.25 -9.04 10.69
N ALA A 29 -15.84 -9.18 9.42
CA ALA A 29 -16.33 -10.22 8.50
C ALA A 29 -15.33 -11.36 8.26
N VAL A 30 -14.19 -11.42 8.98
CA VAL A 30 -13.10 -12.38 8.71
C VAL A 30 -13.56 -13.83 8.68
N GLN A 31 -14.44 -14.23 9.60
CA GLN A 31 -14.92 -15.62 9.70
C GLN A 31 -15.93 -16.01 8.60
N SER A 32 -16.41 -15.04 7.82
CA SER A 32 -17.37 -15.27 6.74
C SER A 32 -16.72 -15.60 5.39
N PHE A 33 -15.38 -15.54 5.31
CA PHE A 33 -14.63 -15.86 4.09
C PHE A 33 -14.37 -17.36 3.96
N ALA A 34 -14.20 -17.84 2.72
CA ALA A 34 -13.85 -19.23 2.44
C ALA A 34 -12.54 -19.63 3.15
N ASN A 35 -11.53 -18.76 3.13
CA ASN A 35 -10.30 -18.91 3.89
C ASN A 35 -10.18 -17.80 4.96
N PRO A 36 -10.65 -18.03 6.20
CA PRO A 36 -10.59 -17.04 7.28
C PRO A 36 -9.17 -16.59 7.63
N ARG A 37 -8.17 -17.43 7.42
CA ARG A 37 -6.77 -17.09 7.68
C ARG A 37 -6.23 -16.09 6.67
N MET A 38 -6.57 -16.27 5.40
CA MET A 38 -6.25 -15.29 4.35
C MET A 38 -7.03 -13.99 4.57
N ALA A 39 -8.29 -14.06 5.03
CA ALA A 39 -9.07 -12.87 5.38
C ALA A 39 -8.43 -12.08 6.53
N LEU A 40 -7.85 -12.76 7.53
CA LEU A 40 -7.06 -12.12 8.59
C LEU A 40 -5.81 -11.43 8.02
N SER A 41 -5.07 -12.08 7.12
CA SER A 41 -3.92 -11.46 6.43
C SER A 41 -4.34 -10.23 5.62
N ALA A 42 -5.47 -10.30 4.92
CA ALA A 42 -6.04 -9.20 4.18
C ALA A 42 -6.46 -8.03 5.10
N HIS A 43 -7.09 -8.32 6.25
CA HIS A 43 -7.44 -7.33 7.27
C HIS A 43 -6.21 -6.59 7.79
N LEU A 44 -5.17 -7.33 8.20
CA LEU A 44 -3.93 -6.73 8.70
C LEU A 44 -3.24 -5.90 7.61
N THR A 45 -3.23 -6.40 6.37
CA THR A 45 -2.68 -5.67 5.22
C THR A 45 -3.39 -4.33 5.03
N ALA A 46 -4.72 -4.27 5.11
CA ALA A 46 -5.49 -3.03 5.00
C ALA A 46 -5.17 -2.04 6.12
N VAL A 47 -5.19 -2.50 7.38
CA VAL A 47 -4.93 -1.64 8.55
C VAL A 47 -3.51 -1.10 8.54
N GLN A 48 -2.51 -1.95 8.28
CA GLN A 48 -1.10 -1.55 8.23
C GLN A 48 -0.81 -0.63 7.06
N SER A 49 -1.34 -0.94 5.87
CA SER A 49 -1.16 -0.10 4.69
C SER A 49 -1.88 1.24 4.84
N GLY A 50 -3.08 1.24 5.42
CA GLY A 50 -3.82 2.46 5.73
C GLY A 50 -3.04 3.39 6.65
N LEU A 51 -2.48 2.83 7.74
CA LEU A 51 -1.59 3.58 8.63
C LEU A 51 -0.35 4.10 7.91
N ALA A 52 0.32 3.26 7.12
CA ALA A 52 1.50 3.64 6.36
C ALA A 52 1.21 4.79 5.38
N LEU A 53 0.09 4.75 4.65
CA LEU A 53 -0.33 5.83 3.75
C LEU A 53 -0.57 7.15 4.50
N MET A 54 -1.23 7.10 5.66
CA MET A 54 -1.44 8.30 6.47
C MET A 54 -0.12 8.90 6.94
N ILE A 55 0.81 8.08 7.43
CA ILE A 55 2.15 8.52 7.84
C ILE A 55 2.93 9.10 6.66
N VAL A 56 2.93 8.42 5.51
CA VAL A 56 3.57 8.89 4.27
C VAL A 56 2.97 10.22 3.84
N GLY A 57 1.65 10.39 3.92
CA GLY A 57 0.97 11.66 3.66
C GLY A 57 1.42 12.79 4.59
N VAL A 58 1.54 12.52 5.89
CA VAL A 58 2.05 13.50 6.88
C VAL A 58 3.51 13.87 6.63
N ILE A 59 4.34 12.90 6.26
CA ILE A 59 5.78 13.09 5.98
C ILE A 59 6.01 13.64 4.57
N TRP A 60 5.01 13.59 3.68
CA TRP A 60 5.11 14.00 2.28
C TRP A 60 5.76 15.37 2.05
N PRO A 61 5.49 16.40 2.87
CA PRO A 61 6.15 17.69 2.76
C PRO A 61 7.65 17.67 2.97
N ALA A 62 8.27 16.55 3.39
CA ALA A 62 9.71 16.31 3.54
C ALA A 62 10.33 15.52 2.37
N VAL A 63 9.55 15.15 1.34
CA VAL A 63 10.04 14.42 0.18
C VAL A 63 10.61 15.40 -0.86
N GLY A 64 11.86 15.20 -1.28
CA GLY A 64 12.56 15.99 -2.29
C GLY A 64 12.66 15.28 -3.64
N LEU A 65 11.62 15.36 -4.47
CA LEU A 65 11.58 14.81 -5.83
C LEU A 65 11.06 15.85 -6.83
N ASN A 66 11.36 15.66 -8.12
CA ASN A 66 10.71 16.43 -9.18
C ASN A 66 9.21 16.06 -9.30
N ALA A 67 8.42 16.90 -9.96
CA ALA A 67 6.97 16.76 -10.01
C ALA A 67 6.49 15.40 -10.58
N THR A 68 7.19 14.88 -11.60
CA THR A 68 6.86 13.59 -12.23
C THR A 68 7.10 12.43 -11.28
N LEU A 69 8.29 12.35 -10.66
CA LEU A 69 8.62 11.30 -9.71
C LEU A 69 7.75 11.36 -8.46
N LEU A 70 7.39 12.57 -8.00
CA LEU A 70 6.48 12.76 -6.87
C LEU A 70 5.09 12.18 -7.17
N LYS A 71 4.56 12.45 -8.37
CA LYS A 71 3.28 11.89 -8.84
C LYS A 71 3.34 10.36 -8.95
N VAL A 72 4.41 9.83 -9.55
CA VAL A 72 4.61 8.37 -9.69
C VAL A 72 4.70 7.72 -8.31
N ALA A 73 5.49 8.26 -7.39
CA ALA A 73 5.61 7.74 -6.03
C ALA A 73 4.25 7.71 -5.30
N CYS A 74 3.50 8.82 -5.37
CA CYS A 74 2.18 8.92 -4.72
C CYS A 74 1.23 7.82 -5.21
N TRP A 75 1.07 7.71 -6.53
CA TRP A 75 0.13 6.74 -7.10
C TRP A 75 0.62 5.31 -6.98
N ALA A 76 1.93 5.06 -7.10
CA ALA A 76 2.50 3.72 -6.95
C ALA A 76 2.28 3.15 -5.54
N VAL A 77 2.50 3.95 -4.48
CA VAL A 77 2.24 3.51 -3.10
C VAL A 77 0.74 3.26 -2.88
N ILE A 78 -0.13 4.18 -3.30
CA ILE A 78 -1.59 4.03 -3.15
C ILE A 78 -2.08 2.77 -3.89
N LEU A 79 -1.79 2.66 -5.18
CA LEU A 79 -2.28 1.56 -6.01
C LEU A 79 -1.66 0.22 -5.59
N GLY A 80 -0.38 0.20 -5.21
CA GLY A 80 0.26 -1.01 -4.72
C GLY A 80 -0.36 -1.54 -3.42
N MET A 81 -0.64 -0.65 -2.47
CA MET A 81 -1.26 -1.05 -1.20
C MET A 81 -2.72 -1.49 -1.35
N TYR A 82 -3.52 -0.74 -2.11
CA TYR A 82 -4.91 -1.11 -2.40
C TYR A 82 -5.00 -2.41 -3.20
N GLY A 83 -4.17 -2.55 -4.23
CA GLY A 83 -4.14 -3.73 -5.07
C GLY A 83 -3.71 -4.97 -4.29
N LEU A 84 -2.72 -4.84 -3.39
CA LEU A 84 -2.31 -5.95 -2.53
C LEU A 84 -3.46 -6.37 -1.62
N TRP A 85 -4.08 -5.42 -0.91
CA TRP A 85 -5.26 -5.70 -0.09
C TRP A 85 -6.38 -6.39 -0.89
N LEU A 86 -6.72 -5.88 -2.07
CA LEU A 86 -7.73 -6.50 -2.93
C LEU A 86 -7.35 -7.92 -3.35
N GLY A 87 -6.10 -8.16 -3.71
CA GLY A 87 -5.60 -9.49 -4.05
C GLY A 87 -5.77 -10.49 -2.91
N LEU A 88 -5.40 -10.09 -1.68
CA LEU A 88 -5.60 -10.95 -0.49
C LEU A 88 -7.09 -11.15 -0.16
N THR A 89 -7.93 -10.12 -0.31
CA THR A 89 -9.38 -10.24 -0.05
C THR A 89 -10.06 -11.17 -1.07
N LEU A 90 -9.70 -11.07 -2.35
CA LEU A 90 -10.18 -11.99 -3.39
C LEU A 90 -9.69 -13.41 -3.11
N SER A 91 -8.42 -13.58 -2.78
CA SER A 91 -7.83 -14.86 -2.37
C SER A 91 -8.57 -15.47 -1.17
N ALA A 92 -8.93 -14.67 -0.18
CA ALA A 92 -9.72 -15.12 0.96
C ALA A 92 -11.14 -15.55 0.57
N ALA A 93 -11.75 -14.86 -0.40
CA ALA A 93 -13.11 -15.15 -0.87
C ALA A 93 -13.18 -16.38 -1.77
N THR A 94 -12.20 -16.58 -2.65
CA THR A 94 -12.18 -17.67 -3.63
C THR A 94 -11.42 -18.91 -3.16
N GLY A 95 -10.56 -18.78 -2.15
CA GLY A 95 -9.62 -19.83 -1.75
C GLY A 95 -8.36 -19.91 -2.63
N ALA A 96 -8.11 -18.92 -3.50
CA ALA A 96 -6.90 -18.89 -4.31
C ALA A 96 -5.66 -18.86 -3.40
N SER A 97 -4.62 -19.60 -3.75
CA SER A 97 -3.50 -19.89 -2.85
C SER A 97 -2.13 -19.78 -3.50
N ASP A 98 -2.03 -19.75 -4.83
CA ASP A 98 -0.75 -19.89 -5.55
C ASP A 98 0.24 -18.75 -5.23
N ALA A 99 -0.24 -17.52 -5.16
CA ALA A 99 0.60 -16.36 -4.84
C ALA A 99 0.99 -16.27 -3.35
N LEU A 100 0.25 -16.96 -2.48
CA LEU A 100 0.34 -16.82 -1.03
C LEU A 100 0.27 -18.22 -0.37
N PRO A 101 1.17 -19.16 -0.72
CA PRO A 101 1.01 -20.58 -0.43
C PRO A 101 0.99 -20.88 1.07
N ILE A 102 1.72 -20.07 1.86
CA ILE A 102 1.68 -20.18 3.32
C ILE A 102 0.26 -19.89 3.79
N ALA A 103 -0.35 -18.74 3.43
CA ALA A 103 -1.68 -18.29 3.86
C ALA A 103 -2.85 -19.03 3.17
N GLY A 104 -2.58 -19.64 2.02
CA GLY A 104 -3.53 -20.41 1.21
C GLY A 104 -3.50 -21.92 1.46
N ALA A 105 -2.56 -22.43 2.27
CA ALA A 105 -2.44 -23.86 2.55
C ALA A 105 -3.79 -24.51 2.93
N GLY A 106 -4.14 -25.59 2.22
CA GLY A 106 -5.42 -26.30 2.36
C GLY A 106 -6.55 -25.81 1.45
N TYR A 107 -6.32 -24.75 0.68
CA TYR A 107 -7.27 -24.22 -0.29
C TYR A 107 -6.74 -24.33 -1.71
N LYS A 108 -7.64 -24.33 -2.68
CA LYS A 108 -7.33 -24.31 -4.10
C LYS A 108 -8.52 -23.72 -4.84
N ALA A 109 -8.29 -22.71 -5.67
CA ALA A 109 -9.34 -22.15 -6.51
C ALA A 109 -9.27 -22.71 -7.95
N ASP A 110 -10.21 -22.28 -8.79
CA ASP A 110 -10.11 -22.50 -10.22
C ASP A 110 -8.94 -21.69 -10.81
N TRP A 111 -8.47 -22.13 -11.98
CA TRP A 111 -7.29 -21.56 -12.61
C TRP A 111 -7.42 -20.05 -12.91
N LEU A 112 -8.65 -19.57 -13.18
CA LEU A 112 -8.88 -18.15 -13.48
C LEU A 112 -8.78 -17.30 -12.20
N SER A 113 -9.28 -17.78 -11.07
CA SER A 113 -9.11 -17.12 -9.76
C SER A 113 -7.65 -17.10 -9.33
N GLU A 114 -6.95 -18.23 -9.45
CA GLU A 114 -5.52 -18.32 -9.11
C GLU A 114 -4.68 -17.35 -9.96
N ALA A 115 -4.89 -17.33 -11.28
CA ALA A 115 -4.16 -16.46 -12.19
C ALA A 115 -4.44 -14.97 -11.94
N SER A 116 -5.70 -14.61 -11.74
CA SER A 116 -6.09 -13.21 -11.51
C SER A 116 -5.57 -12.69 -10.17
N VAL A 117 -5.73 -13.45 -9.09
CA VAL A 117 -5.18 -13.11 -7.76
C VAL A 117 -3.66 -12.97 -7.83
N SER A 118 -2.98 -13.90 -8.48
CA SER A 118 -1.52 -13.87 -8.62
C SER A 118 -1.04 -12.65 -9.40
N ALA A 119 -1.70 -12.33 -10.52
CA ALA A 119 -1.39 -11.13 -11.29
C ALA A 119 -1.60 -9.85 -10.46
N ILE A 120 -2.72 -9.75 -9.74
CA ILE A 120 -3.02 -8.60 -8.87
C ILE A 120 -1.94 -8.45 -7.80
N VAL A 121 -1.64 -9.53 -7.06
CA VAL A 121 -0.63 -9.49 -5.98
C VAL A 121 0.75 -9.11 -6.52
N LEU A 122 1.17 -9.68 -7.66
CA LEU A 122 2.48 -9.41 -8.24
C LEU A 122 2.63 -7.97 -8.72
N VAL A 123 1.66 -7.47 -9.50
CA VAL A 123 1.67 -6.09 -10.00
C VAL A 123 1.63 -5.10 -8.85
N SER A 124 0.78 -5.36 -7.86
CA SER A 124 0.64 -4.52 -6.67
C SER A 124 1.91 -4.48 -5.84
N SER A 125 2.57 -5.64 -5.66
CA SER A 125 3.86 -5.72 -4.98
C SER A 125 4.92 -4.91 -5.72
N GLY A 126 4.99 -5.01 -7.05
CA GLY A 126 5.92 -4.23 -7.87
C GLY A 126 5.69 -2.71 -7.75
N LEU A 127 4.43 -2.27 -7.83
CA LEU A 127 4.05 -0.87 -7.63
C LEU A 127 4.42 -0.38 -6.22
N MET A 128 4.13 -1.19 -5.19
CA MET A 128 4.44 -0.85 -3.82
C MET A 128 5.95 -0.70 -3.61
N THR A 129 6.75 -1.65 -4.10
CA THR A 129 8.22 -1.60 -4.03
C THR A 129 8.76 -0.35 -4.74
N LEU A 130 8.28 -0.04 -5.95
CA LEU A 130 8.68 1.15 -6.69
C LEU A 130 8.32 2.44 -5.94
N GLY A 131 7.08 2.53 -5.43
CA GLY A 131 6.59 3.69 -4.70
C GLY A 131 7.41 3.97 -3.44
N TRP A 132 7.70 2.93 -2.65
CA TRP A 132 8.54 3.05 -1.46
C TRP A 132 9.99 3.40 -1.78
N LEU A 133 10.55 2.83 -2.85
CA LEU A 133 11.90 3.17 -3.30
C LEU A 133 11.99 4.66 -3.61
N LEU A 134 11.03 5.20 -4.37
CA LEU A 134 10.98 6.62 -4.70
C LEU A 134 10.79 7.47 -3.44
N PHE A 135 9.90 7.07 -2.53
CA PHE A 135 9.68 7.77 -1.26
C PHE A 135 10.97 7.88 -0.43
N VAL A 136 11.69 6.76 -0.25
CA VAL A 136 12.96 6.73 0.49
C VAL A 136 14.03 7.58 -0.21
N VAL A 137 14.19 7.44 -1.52
CA VAL A 137 15.13 8.27 -2.30
C VAL A 137 14.79 9.75 -2.16
N GLY A 138 13.51 10.11 -2.20
CA GLY A 138 13.06 11.48 -2.02
C GLY A 138 13.34 12.04 -0.62
N LEU A 139 13.23 11.23 0.43
CA LEU A 139 13.60 11.64 1.79
C LEU A 139 15.11 11.83 1.95
N ILE A 140 15.92 10.93 1.38
CA ILE A 140 17.39 11.02 1.45
C ILE A 140 17.90 12.27 0.72
N ARG A 141 17.37 12.56 -0.47
CA ARG A 141 17.83 13.68 -1.30
C ARG A 141 17.56 15.06 -0.70
N ARG A 142 16.59 15.19 0.21
CA ARG A 142 16.26 16.48 0.85
C ARG A 142 17.19 16.85 2.02
N ARG A 143 18.06 15.96 2.48
CA ARG A 143 18.88 16.18 3.69
C ARG A 143 20.08 17.14 3.50
N SER A 144 20.17 17.89 2.40
CA SER A 144 21.39 18.65 2.06
C SER A 144 21.34 20.17 2.28
N ASP A 145 20.17 20.76 2.60
CA ASP A 145 20.00 22.23 2.53
C ASP A 145 19.88 22.92 3.92
N GLY A 146 20.58 22.45 4.96
CA GLY A 146 20.32 22.97 6.31
C GLY A 146 21.37 22.78 7.38
N VAL A 147 22.67 22.82 7.04
CA VAL A 147 23.73 23.09 8.04
C VAL A 147 24.62 24.22 7.51
N THR A 148 24.06 25.42 7.39
CA THR A 148 24.89 26.62 7.38
C THR A 148 25.17 26.96 8.84
N THR A 149 26.40 26.64 9.24
CA THR A 149 27.06 27.02 10.47
C THR A 149 26.83 28.51 10.79
N GLU A 150 25.98 28.83 11.76
CA GLU A 150 26.08 30.13 12.44
C GLU A 150 27.28 30.01 13.38
N ARG A 151 28.47 30.40 12.89
CA ARG A 151 29.62 30.68 13.74
C ARG A 151 29.46 32.09 14.30
N PHE A 152 29.58 32.17 15.62
CA PHE A 152 29.77 33.36 16.43
C PHE A 152 30.84 34.30 15.86
#